data_AF-A0A538MNJ7-F1
#
_entry.id   AF-A0A538MNJ7-F1
#
_cell.length_a   1.000
_cell.length_b   1.000
_cell.length_c   1.000
_cell.angle_alpha   90.00
_cell.angle_beta   90.00
_cell.angle_gamma   90.00
#
_symmetry.space_group_name_H-M   'P 1'
#
loop_
_entity.id
_entity.type
_entity.pdbx_description
1 polymer ?
#
loop_
_entity_poly.entity_id
_entity_poly.type
_entity_poly.pdbx_seq_one_letter_code
_entity_poly.pdbx_strand_id
1 'polypeptide(L)'
;MAAEQHHGAFGQDAFGRGAEKTARFFGTPQYIIGQSIVVVIWIALNALAVSFRWDPYPFILLNLAFSTQAAYAAPLILLAQTRQADRDKDHEVFVERSHDKMERLAQQRVAAIKAETDKLTNLLESNTDLTRQDKELTEQVAELTKQIHAALTKT
;
A
#
# COMPACT_ATOMS: atom_id res chain seq x y z
N MET A 1 3.03 26.05 -3.24
CA MET A 1 2.44 24.80 -3.75
C MET A 1 3.14 24.48 -5.06
N ALA A 2 4.19 23.65 -5.02
CA ALA A 2 4.95 23.26 -6.21
C ALA A 2 4.43 21.91 -6.69
N ALA A 3 4.11 21.84 -7.98
CA ALA A 3 3.45 20.72 -8.62
C ALA A 3 4.26 19.42 -8.50
N GLU A 4 3.59 18.39 -8.00
CA GLU A 4 4.06 17.02 -7.92
C GLU A 4 4.21 16.47 -9.35
N GLN A 5 5.45 16.47 -9.87
CA GLN A 5 5.75 15.87 -11.16
C GLN A 5 5.67 14.35 -11.02
N HIS A 6 4.54 13.80 -11.47
CA HIS A 6 4.30 12.37 -11.63
C HIS A 6 5.32 11.79 -12.62
N HIS A 7 6.39 11.20 -12.10
CA HIS A 7 7.39 10.49 -12.90
C HIS A 7 6.77 9.16 -13.34
N GLY A 8 6.55 8.98 -14.65
CA GLY A 8 6.10 7.71 -15.20
C GLY A 8 7.06 6.57 -14.89
N ALA A 9 6.53 5.34 -14.81
CA ALA A 9 7.22 4.12 -14.40
C ALA A 9 8.47 3.74 -15.23
N PHE A 10 8.70 4.44 -16.34
CA PHE A 10 9.94 4.43 -17.10
C PHE A 10 10.38 5.89 -17.27
N GLY A 11 11.59 6.23 -16.80
CA GLY A 11 12.17 7.57 -16.92
C GLY A 11 12.08 8.12 -18.35
N GLN A 12 12.15 9.45 -18.46
CA GLN A 12 11.86 10.26 -19.65
C GLN A 12 12.81 10.03 -20.85
N ASP A 13 13.69 9.04 -20.75
CA ASP A 13 14.68 8.66 -21.76
C ASP A 13 14.02 7.98 -22.96
N ALA A 14 14.59 8.14 -24.16
CA ALA A 14 14.13 7.46 -25.37
C ALA A 14 14.01 5.93 -25.19
N PHE A 15 14.83 5.37 -24.30
CA PHE A 15 14.80 3.97 -23.91
C PHE A 15 13.57 3.60 -23.06
N GLY A 16 13.09 4.50 -22.19
CA GLY A 16 11.92 4.26 -21.35
C GLY A 16 10.63 4.12 -22.15
N ARG A 17 10.42 5.01 -23.15
CA ARG A 17 9.25 4.92 -24.06
C ARG A 17 9.28 3.67 -24.93
N GLY A 18 10.47 3.27 -25.40
CA GLY A 18 10.66 2.03 -26.15
C GLY A 18 10.38 0.79 -25.30
N ALA A 19 10.88 0.77 -24.07
CA ALA A 19 10.64 -0.30 -23.11
C ALA A 19 9.15 -0.44 -22.74
N GLU A 20 8.43 0.67 -22.56
CA GLU A 20 7.01 0.65 -22.22
C GLU A 20 6.14 0.08 -23.35
N LYS A 21 6.45 0.43 -24.61
CA LYS A 21 5.76 -0.13 -25.78
C LYS A 21 6.02 -1.63 -25.92
N THR A 22 7.25 -2.05 -25.71
CA THR A 22 7.68 -3.46 -25.75
C THR A 22 7.08 -4.27 -24.59
N ALA A 23 7.03 -3.72 -23.37
CA ALA A 23 6.42 -4.36 -22.22
C ALA A 23 4.91 -4.59 -22.42
N ARG A 24 4.19 -3.60 -22.97
CA ARG A 24 2.78 -3.75 -23.33
C ARG A 24 2.57 -4.80 -24.42
N PHE A 25 3.50 -4.89 -25.38
CA PHE A 25 3.43 -5.87 -26.46
C PHE A 25 3.61 -7.31 -25.93
N PHE A 26 4.64 -7.57 -25.13
CA PHE A 26 4.88 -8.89 -24.52
C PHE A 26 3.84 -9.29 -23.46
N GLY A 27 3.20 -8.32 -22.80
CA GLY A 27 2.17 -8.57 -21.78
C GLY A 27 0.78 -8.90 -22.33
N THR A 28 0.57 -8.83 -23.66
CA THR A 28 -0.73 -9.11 -24.28
C THR A 28 -0.82 -10.60 -24.66
N PRO A 29 -1.93 -11.31 -24.36
CA PRO A 29 -2.11 -12.72 -24.73
C PRO A 29 -2.04 -12.98 -26.25
N GLN A 30 -2.23 -11.93 -27.07
CA GLN A 30 -2.06 -11.99 -28.52
C GLN A 30 -0.61 -12.27 -28.96
N TYR A 31 0.39 -11.87 -28.18
CA TYR A 31 1.80 -12.16 -28.50
C TYR A 31 2.06 -13.68 -28.51
N ILE A 32 1.57 -14.38 -27.49
CA ILE A 32 1.72 -15.84 -27.36
C ILE A 32 1.03 -16.56 -28.54
N ILE A 33 -0.19 -16.13 -28.90
CA ILE A 33 -0.93 -16.69 -30.03
C ILE A 33 -0.18 -16.48 -31.35
N GLY A 34 0.33 -15.27 -31.59
CA GLY A 34 1.14 -14.95 -32.76
C GLY A 34 2.42 -15.79 -32.84
N GLN A 35 3.14 -15.92 -31.73
CA GLN A 35 4.33 -16.76 -31.62
C GLN A 35 4.00 -18.23 -31.92
N SER A 36 2.92 -18.78 -31.37
CA SER A 36 2.48 -20.16 -31.65
C SER A 36 2.17 -20.38 -33.14
N ILE A 37 1.51 -19.42 -33.80
CA ILE A 37 1.23 -19.51 -35.24
C ILE A 37 2.52 -19.54 -36.05
N VAL A 38 3.48 -18.65 -35.75
CA VAL A 38 4.78 -18.61 -36.42
C VAL A 38 5.50 -19.96 -36.29
N VAL A 39 5.51 -20.55 -35.08
CA VAL A 39 6.14 -21.86 -34.85
C VAL A 39 5.44 -22.96 -35.64
N VAL A 40 4.11 -22.99 -35.68
CA VAL A 40 3.33 -23.98 -36.45
C VAL A 40 3.59 -23.85 -37.95
N ILE A 41 3.60 -22.64 -38.49
CA ILE A 41 3.93 -22.37 -39.90
C ILE A 41 5.37 -22.85 -40.20
N TRP A 42 6.32 -22.59 -39.30
CA TRP A 42 7.71 -22.97 -39.48
C TRP A 42 7.91 -24.49 -39.47
N ILE A 43 7.20 -25.21 -38.60
CA ILE A 43 7.16 -26.68 -38.58
C ILE A 43 6.58 -27.22 -39.89
N ALA A 44 5.47 -26.64 -40.38
CA ALA A 44 4.85 -27.05 -41.64
C ALA A 44 5.77 -26.81 -42.85
N LEU A 45 6.45 -25.66 -42.92
CA LEU A 45 7.42 -25.35 -43.97
C LEU A 45 8.61 -26.32 -43.94
N ASN A 46 9.14 -26.66 -42.77
CA ASN A 46 10.22 -27.65 -42.65
C ASN A 46 9.75 -29.05 -43.08
N ALA A 47 8.53 -29.47 -42.69
CA ALA A 47 7.96 -30.74 -43.12
C ALA A 47 7.80 -30.84 -44.66
N LEU A 48 7.44 -29.73 -45.32
CA LEU A 48 7.38 -29.66 -46.78
C LEU A 48 8.78 -29.60 -47.42
N ALA A 49 9.74 -28.91 -46.80
CA ALA A 49 11.13 -28.84 -47.27
C ALA A 49 11.86 -30.19 -47.20
N VAL A 50 11.46 -31.09 -46.28
CA VAL A 50 11.92 -32.49 -46.23
C VAL A 50 11.53 -33.25 -47.50
N SER A 51 10.34 -33.00 -48.07
CA SER A 51 9.96 -33.59 -49.36
C SER A 51 10.84 -33.11 -50.52
N PHE A 52 11.46 -31.93 -50.40
CA PHE A 52 12.39 -31.37 -51.38
C PHE A 52 13.88 -31.70 -51.11
N ARG A 53 14.20 -32.53 -50.10
CA ARG A 53 15.58 -32.95 -49.74
C ARG A 53 16.56 -31.79 -49.48
N TRP A 54 16.06 -30.63 -49.08
CA TRP A 54 16.89 -29.42 -48.96
C TRP A 54 17.79 -29.44 -47.70
N ASP A 55 17.45 -30.24 -46.69
CA ASP A 55 18.27 -30.46 -45.49
C ASP A 55 18.12 -31.93 -45.01
N PRO A 56 19.21 -32.72 -44.83
CA PRO A 56 19.14 -34.10 -44.35
C PRO A 56 18.58 -34.26 -42.92
N TYR A 57 18.58 -33.20 -42.12
CA TYR A 57 18.09 -33.20 -40.72
C TYR A 57 17.05 -32.10 -40.47
N PRO A 58 15.75 -32.42 -40.59
CA PRO A 58 14.64 -31.44 -40.67
C PRO A 58 14.48 -30.46 -39.49
N PHE A 59 15.14 -30.70 -38.36
CA PHE A 59 14.87 -29.98 -37.11
C PHE A 59 16.13 -29.48 -36.38
N ILE A 60 17.33 -29.72 -36.91
CA ILE A 60 18.57 -29.34 -36.21
C ILE A 60 18.75 -27.82 -36.14
N LEU A 61 18.47 -27.12 -37.24
CA LEU A 61 18.53 -25.66 -37.30
C LEU A 61 17.43 -25.00 -36.45
N LEU A 62 16.24 -25.62 -36.40
CA LEU A 62 15.13 -25.17 -35.56
C LEU A 62 15.49 -25.29 -34.08
N ASN A 63 16.03 -26.44 -33.68
CA ASN A 63 16.45 -26.68 -32.31
C ASN A 63 17.58 -25.72 -31.90
N LEU A 64 18.53 -25.46 -32.81
CA LEU A 64 19.60 -24.49 -32.58
C LEU A 64 19.04 -23.07 -32.38
N ALA A 65 18.12 -22.64 -33.25
CA ALA A 65 17.49 -21.32 -33.15
C ALA A 65 16.72 -21.13 -31.83
N PHE A 66 15.92 -22.13 -31.41
CA PHE A 66 15.23 -22.09 -30.11
C PHE A 66 16.19 -22.12 -28.92
N SER A 67 17.27 -22.91 -29.02
CA SER A 67 18.31 -22.97 -27.99
C SER A 67 18.98 -21.62 -27.82
N THR A 68 19.33 -20.94 -28.92
CA THR A 68 19.86 -19.58 -28.89
C THR A 68 18.83 -18.57 -28.38
N GLN A 69 17.56 -18.69 -28.76
CA GLN A 69 16.48 -17.83 -28.27
C GLN A 69 16.34 -17.93 -26.74
N ALA A 70 16.33 -19.15 -26.20
CA ALA A 70 16.27 -19.37 -24.75
C ALA A 70 17.52 -18.83 -24.05
N ALA A 71 18.72 -19.05 -24.63
CA ALA A 71 19.98 -18.56 -24.10
C ALA A 71 20.05 -17.03 -24.04
N TYR A 72 19.46 -16.31 -25.00
CA TYR A 72 19.39 -14.84 -24.99
C TYR A 72 18.26 -14.29 -24.11
N ALA A 73 17.17 -15.04 -23.94
CA ALA A 73 16.07 -14.65 -23.06
C ALA A 73 16.50 -14.61 -21.59
N ALA A 74 17.29 -15.58 -21.12
CA ALA A 74 17.74 -15.67 -19.73
C ALA A 74 18.42 -14.38 -19.19
N PRO A 75 19.45 -13.80 -19.84
CA PRO A 75 20.08 -12.58 -19.36
C PRO A 75 19.18 -11.35 -19.48
N LEU A 76 18.31 -11.27 -20.50
CA LEU A 76 17.33 -10.19 -20.62
C LEU A 76 16.28 -10.23 -19.50
N ILE A 77 15.81 -11.43 -19.16
CA ILE A 77 14.89 -11.64 -18.03
C ILE A 77 15.59 -11.26 -16.73
N LEU A 78 16.85 -11.65 -16.53
CA LEU A 78 17.61 -11.28 -15.35
C LEU A 78 17.75 -9.75 -15.22
N LEU A 79 18.04 -9.04 -16.31
CA LEU A 79 18.11 -7.58 -16.31
C LEU A 79 16.74 -6.92 -16.08
N ALA A 80 15.66 -7.52 -16.60
CA ALA A 80 14.31 -7.04 -16.31
C ALA A 80 13.96 -7.25 -14.84
N GLN A 81 14.34 -8.39 -14.26
CA GLN A 81 14.13 -8.73 -12.85
C GLN A 81 14.93 -7.83 -11.91
N THR A 82 16.20 -7.53 -12.21
CA THR A 82 16.99 -6.59 -11.37
C THR A 82 16.37 -5.20 -11.36
N ARG A 83 15.91 -4.71 -12.51
CA ARG A 83 15.19 -3.42 -12.59
C ARG A 83 13.81 -3.44 -11.94
N GLN A 84 13.14 -4.59 -11.90
CA GLN A 84 11.90 -4.76 -11.14
C GLN A 84 12.19 -4.73 -9.63
N ALA A 85 13.17 -5.51 -9.17
CA ALA A 85 13.56 -5.58 -7.77
C ALA A 85 14.00 -4.22 -7.21
N ASP A 86 14.69 -3.38 -7.98
CA ASP A 86 15.05 -2.04 -7.54
C ASP A 86 13.83 -1.13 -7.36
N ARG A 87 12.83 -1.21 -8.26
CA ARG A 87 11.56 -0.49 -8.07
C ARG A 87 10.76 -1.01 -6.87
N ASP A 88 10.78 -2.32 -6.66
CA ASP A 88 10.05 -2.93 -5.55
C ASP A 88 10.66 -2.51 -4.20
N LYS A 89 11.98 -2.39 -4.10
CA LYS A 89 12.66 -1.82 -2.92
C LYS A 89 12.25 -0.38 -2.66
N ASP A 90 12.23 0.47 -3.68
CA ASP A 90 11.81 1.87 -3.54
C ASP A 90 10.36 1.97 -3.07
N HIS A 91 9.49 1.09 -3.58
CA HIS A 91 8.09 0.99 -3.16
C HIS A 91 7.97 0.53 -1.70
N GLU A 92 8.74 -0.47 -1.29
CA GLU A 92 8.78 -0.97 0.08
C GLU A 92 9.18 0.13 1.08
N VAL A 93 10.24 0.89 0.79
CA VAL A 93 10.67 2.03 1.61
C VAL A 93 9.58 3.10 1.72
N PHE A 94 8.85 3.36 0.63
CA PHE A 94 7.72 4.28 0.67
C PHE A 94 6.59 3.77 1.57
N VAL A 95 6.24 2.49 1.47
CA VAL A 95 5.20 1.84 2.27
C VAL A 95 5.59 1.85 3.76
N GLU A 96 6.83 1.52 4.09
CA GLU A 96 7.34 1.55 5.47
C GLU A 96 7.23 2.95 6.08
N ARG A 97 7.69 3.97 5.36
CA ARG A 97 7.54 5.38 5.81
C ARG A 97 6.08 5.80 5.95
N SER A 98 5.19 5.26 5.13
CA SER A 98 3.76 5.51 5.22
C SER A 98 3.16 4.85 6.47
N HIS A 99 3.55 3.60 6.78
CA HIS A 99 3.18 2.92 8.00
C HIS A 99 3.66 3.67 9.25
N ASP A 100 4.92 4.08 9.30
CA ASP A 100 5.47 4.85 10.44
C ASP A 100 4.68 6.14 10.70
N LYS A 101 4.29 6.86 9.64
CA LYS A 101 3.45 8.06 9.75
C LYS A 101 2.07 7.73 10.30
N MET A 102 1.46 6.66 9.80
CA MET A 102 0.14 6.22 10.26
C MET A 102 0.17 5.81 11.73
N GLU A 103 1.20 5.08 12.17
CA GLU A 103 1.37 4.70 13.58
C GLU A 103 1.54 5.93 14.48
N ARG A 104 2.36 6.91 14.07
CA ARG A 104 2.51 8.17 14.82
C ARG A 104 1.20 8.95 14.92
N LEU A 105 0.43 9.02 13.83
CA LEU A 105 -0.89 9.66 13.83
C LEU A 105 -1.86 8.92 14.75
N ALA A 106 -1.86 7.58 14.74
CA ALA A 106 -2.66 6.77 15.64
C ALA A 106 -2.28 7.00 17.11
N GLN A 107 -0.99 7.03 17.44
CA GLN A 107 -0.50 7.35 18.79
C GLN A 107 -0.93 8.75 19.24
N GLN A 108 -0.84 9.76 18.37
CA GLN A 108 -1.31 11.11 18.67
C GLN A 108 -2.81 11.15 18.95
N ARG A 109 -3.63 10.41 18.18
CA ARG A 109 -5.07 10.30 18.41
C ARG A 109 -5.37 9.67 19.77
N VAL A 110 -4.69 8.58 20.12
CA VAL A 110 -4.85 7.92 21.43
C VAL A 110 -4.46 8.86 22.57
N ALA A 111 -3.34 9.58 22.45
CA ALA A 111 -2.92 10.55 23.46
C ALA A 111 -3.91 11.70 23.62
N ALA A 112 -4.47 12.21 22.52
CA ALA A 112 -5.49 13.26 22.57
C ALA A 112 -6.79 12.80 23.24
N ILE A 113 -7.27 11.59 22.89
CA ILE A 113 -8.46 10.99 23.51
C ILE A 113 -8.24 10.80 25.02
N LYS A 114 -7.05 10.33 25.43
CA LYS A 114 -6.70 10.19 26.84
C LYS A 114 -6.73 11.53 27.57
N ALA A 115 -6.14 12.58 26.99
CA ALA A 115 -6.16 13.92 27.60
C ALA A 115 -7.58 14.50 27.72
N GLU A 116 -8.46 14.23 26.75
CA GLU A 116 -9.87 14.60 26.82
C GLU A 116 -10.61 13.81 27.91
N THR A 117 -10.32 12.52 28.03
CA THR A 117 -10.88 11.65 29.07
C THR A 117 -10.46 12.11 30.46
N ASP A 118 -9.18 12.45 30.65
CA ASP A 118 -8.63 12.97 31.91
C ASP A 118 -9.31 14.31 32.31
N LYS A 119 -9.73 15.14 31.33
CA LYS A 119 -10.52 16.35 31.62
C LYS A 119 -11.95 16.02 32.05
N LEU A 120 -12.60 15.06 31.38
CA LEU A 120 -13.95 14.63 31.74
C LEU A 120 -13.99 14.04 33.15
N THR A 121 -12.99 13.25 33.54
CA THR A 121 -12.89 12.71 34.90
C THR A 121 -12.74 13.82 35.94
N ASN A 122 -11.91 14.83 35.68
CA ASN A 122 -11.75 15.97 36.59
C ASN A 122 -13.04 16.80 36.73
N LEU A 123 -13.78 16.99 35.63
CA LEU A 123 -15.07 17.69 35.67
C LEU A 123 -16.13 16.90 36.46
N LEU A 124 -16.15 15.56 36.31
CA LEU A 124 -17.05 14.70 37.08
C LEU A 124 -16.71 14.71 38.57
N GLU A 125 -15.43 14.71 38.93
CA GLU A 125 -14.97 14.83 40.31
C GLU A 125 -15.40 16.18 40.91
N SER A 126 -15.18 17.29 40.18
CA SER A 126 -15.61 18.62 40.63
C SER A 126 -17.12 18.72 40.80
N ASN A 127 -17.93 18.15 39.89
CA ASN A 127 -19.39 18.09 40.06
C ASN A 127 -19.80 17.29 41.30
N THR A 128 -19.08 16.19 41.58
CA THR A 128 -19.31 15.37 42.76
C THR A 128 -19.03 16.16 44.05
N ASP A 129 -17.94 16.92 44.07
CA ASP A 129 -17.58 17.75 45.21
C ASP A 129 -18.53 18.93 45.42
N LEU A 130 -18.96 19.59 44.33
CA LEU A 130 -20.00 20.63 44.41
C LEU A 130 -21.30 20.06 45.00
N THR A 131 -21.70 18.86 44.58
CA THR A 131 -22.89 18.18 45.12
C THR A 131 -22.74 17.90 46.63
N ARG A 132 -21.54 17.54 47.09
CA ARG A 132 -21.25 17.35 48.53
C ARG A 132 -21.33 18.68 49.28
N GLN A 133 -20.76 19.75 48.74
CA GLN A 133 -20.82 21.09 49.35
C GLN A 133 -22.26 21.60 49.46
N ASP A 134 -23.08 21.41 48.41
CA ASP A 134 -24.50 21.77 48.44
C ASP A 134 -25.25 21.02 49.54
N LYS A 135 -24.95 19.73 49.72
CA LYS A 135 -25.53 18.93 50.81
C LYS A 135 -25.11 19.47 52.19
N GLU A 136 -23.82 19.71 52.41
CA GLU A 136 -23.32 20.26 53.68
C GLU A 136 -23.91 21.64 53.98
N LEU A 137 -24.01 22.52 52.98
CA LEU A 137 -24.62 23.84 53.13
C LEU A 137 -26.10 23.74 53.47
N THR A 138 -26.82 22.81 52.83
CA THR A 138 -28.24 22.54 53.13
C THR A 138 -28.42 22.06 54.57
N GLU A 139 -27.54 21.17 55.05
CA GLU A 139 -27.54 20.70 56.44
C GLU A 139 -27.25 21.84 57.43
N GLN A 140 -26.29 22.72 57.13
CA GLN A 140 -25.99 23.90 57.95
C GLN A 140 -27.19 24.87 58.03
N VAL A 141 -27.84 25.14 56.90
CA VAL A 141 -29.04 25.99 56.87
C VAL A 141 -30.18 25.37 57.67
N ALA A 142 -30.40 24.05 57.56
CA ALA A 142 -31.43 23.35 58.32
C ALA A 142 -31.17 23.44 59.83
N GLU A 143 -29.92 23.25 60.26
CA GLU A 143 -29.54 23.34 61.67
C GLU A 143 -29.66 24.77 62.20
N LEU A 144 -29.20 25.77 61.43
CA LEU A 144 -29.35 27.18 61.81
C LEU A 144 -30.82 27.58 61.93
N THR A 145 -31.67 27.12 61.01
CA THR A 145 -33.13 27.34 61.06
C THR A 145 -33.73 26.72 62.32
N LYS A 146 -33.29 25.51 62.69
CA LYS A 146 -33.73 24.82 63.91
C LYS A 146 -33.32 25.57 65.17
N GLN A 147 -32.09 26.12 65.21
CA GLN A 147 -31.61 26.95 66.32
C GLN A 147 -32.41 28.24 66.46
N ILE A 148 -32.71 28.92 65.35
CA ILE A 148 -33.56 30.13 65.35
C ILE A 148 -34.96 29.82 65.87
N HIS A 149 -35.58 28.73 65.40
CA HIS A 149 -36.92 28.34 65.84
C HIS A 149 -36.96 27.99 67.34
N ALA A 150 -35.95 27.27 67.84
CA ALA A 150 -35.80 26.96 69.26
C ALA A 150 -35.57 28.20 70.13
N ALA A 151 -34.84 29.20 69.62
CA ALA A 151 -34.63 30.47 70.34
C ALA A 151 -35.91 31.31 70.43
N LEU A 152 -36.71 31.35 69.36
CA LEU A 152 -37.97 32.12 69.31
C LEU A 152 -39.11 31.49 70.12
N THR A 153 -39.13 30.17 70.29
CA THR A 153 -40.15 29.45 71.08
C THR A 153 -39.86 29.42 72.59
N LYS A 154 -38.66 29.84 73.00
CA LYS A 154 -38.24 29.89 74.41
C LYS A 154 -38.56 31.21 75.12
N THR A 155 -39.20 32.14 74.41
CA THR A 155 -39.77 33.42 74.88
C THR A 155 -41.27 33.30 75.00
#